data_AF-A0A9E1QUM5-F1
#
_entry.id   AF-A0A9E1QUM5-F1
#
_cell.length_a   1.000
_cell.length_b   1.000
_cell.length_c   1.000
_cell.angle_alpha   90.00
_cell.angle_beta   90.00
_cell.angle_gamma   90.00
#
_symmetry.space_group_name_H-M   'P 1'
#
loop_
_entity.id
_entity.type
_entity.pdbx_description
1 polymer ?
#
loop_
_entity_poly.entity_id
_entity_poly.type
_entity_poly.pdbx_seq_one_letter_code
_entity_poly.pdbx_strand_id
1 'polypeptide(L)'
;LSMGYWVIRMGKKVEKPLNISHSKLIDYGTLSDRSDLLDIWFCKNCEFFISTGTGIDSVAMMFKKQILFLNYTPILILLSWVDAITVPKRLFWGNGLELSLTEHLDNAYTDSIQFKDKGIVVVDLSSDEIKSAVSEMINHLNNVPLTNEEISNNNKFWEIMEAHNSYGKFHDVRDPRAMLGSSFLGNNKNFLS
;
A
#
# COMPACT_ATOMS: atom_id res chain seq x y z
N LEU A 1 12.77 3.74 12.37
CA LEU A 1 13.03 5.11 12.88
C LEU A 1 14.51 5.55 12.78
N SER A 2 15.46 4.65 12.51
CA SER A 2 16.89 4.97 12.39
C SER A 2 17.30 5.70 11.11
N MET A 3 16.43 5.77 10.10
CA MET A 3 16.73 6.33 8.77
C MET A 3 16.65 7.87 8.72
N GLY A 4 16.58 8.56 9.86
CA GLY A 4 16.65 10.02 9.93
C GLY A 4 15.35 10.79 9.65
N TYR A 5 14.29 10.12 9.21
CA TYR A 5 12.97 10.72 8.94
C TYR A 5 12.24 11.16 10.21
N TRP A 6 11.47 12.24 10.09
CA TRP A 6 10.35 12.52 10.97
C TRP A 6 9.16 11.65 10.58
N VAL A 7 8.55 10.99 11.56
CA VAL A 7 7.38 10.14 11.37
C VAL A 7 6.22 10.74 12.13
N ILE A 8 5.16 11.06 11.40
CA ILE A 8 3.96 11.68 11.95
C ILE A 8 2.81 10.71 11.72
N ARG A 9 2.32 10.09 12.79
CA ARG A 9 1.12 9.25 12.73
C ARG A 9 -0.10 10.12 12.98
N MET A 10 -0.94 10.25 11.97
CA MET A 10 -2.15 11.07 12.00
C MET A 10 -3.43 10.22 11.89
N GLY A 11 -4.58 10.89 11.99
CA GLY A 11 -5.90 10.28 11.96
C GLY A 11 -6.78 10.73 13.13
N LYS A 12 -8.09 10.86 12.90
CA LYS A 12 -9.02 11.42 13.90
C LYS A 12 -9.44 10.42 14.98
N LYS A 13 -9.61 9.15 14.60
CA LYS A 13 -10.03 8.06 15.49
C LYS A 13 -8.89 7.05 15.63
N VAL A 14 -7.94 7.36 16.50
CA VAL A 14 -6.85 6.44 16.84
C VAL A 14 -7.34 5.48 17.93
N GLU A 15 -7.28 4.17 17.67
CA GLU A 15 -7.73 3.16 18.63
C GLU A 15 -6.86 3.15 19.89
N LYS A 16 -5.54 3.16 19.72
CA LYS A 16 -4.54 3.10 20.79
C LYS A 16 -3.31 3.96 20.47
N PRO A 17 -2.75 4.67 21.46
CA PRO A 17 -1.47 5.35 21.31
C PRO A 17 -0.34 4.38 20.98
N LEU A 18 0.64 4.85 20.21
CA LEU A 18 1.88 4.12 19.99
C LEU A 18 2.70 4.10 21.29
N ASN A 19 3.06 2.91 21.74
CA ASN A 19 4.01 2.75 22.84
C ASN A 19 5.46 2.76 22.32
N ILE A 20 5.84 3.83 21.63
CA ILE A 20 7.18 4.01 21.04
C ILE A 20 7.67 5.41 21.38
N SER A 21 8.81 5.50 22.07
CA SER A 21 9.47 6.77 22.36
C SER A 21 10.63 7.01 21.40
N HIS A 22 10.55 8.07 20.61
CA HIS A 22 11.61 8.47 19.69
C HIS A 22 11.52 9.98 19.40
N SER A 23 12.65 10.68 19.38
CA SER A 23 12.71 12.15 19.22
C SER A 23 12.13 12.66 17.89
N LYS A 24 12.01 11.79 16.89
CA LYS A 24 11.46 12.08 15.56
C LYS A 24 10.11 11.42 15.27
N LEU A 25 9.44 10.85 16.30
CA LEU A 25 8.11 10.28 16.15
C LEU A 25 7.09 11.17 16.86
N ILE A 26 6.04 11.57 16.14
CA ILE A 26 4.90 12.30 16.67
C ILE A 26 3.64 11.46 16.43
N ASP A 27 3.03 10.94 17.50
CA ASP A 27 1.73 10.27 17.43
C ASP A 27 0.60 11.32 17.44
N TYR A 28 0.62 12.19 16.43
CA TYR A 28 -0.23 13.37 16.28
C TYR A 28 -1.72 13.05 16.44
N GLY A 29 -2.16 11.91 15.92
CA GLY A 29 -3.55 11.44 16.03
C GLY A 29 -4.04 11.24 17.47
N THR A 30 -3.16 11.21 18.47
CA THR A 30 -3.51 11.08 19.90
C THR A 30 -3.52 12.41 20.66
N LEU A 31 -2.96 13.47 20.07
CA LEU A 31 -2.84 14.76 20.73
C LEU A 31 -4.18 15.51 20.75
N SER A 32 -4.36 16.43 21.68
CA SER A 32 -5.56 17.26 21.81
C SER A 32 -5.55 18.50 20.91
N ASP A 33 -4.37 18.94 20.46
CA ASP A 33 -4.13 20.13 19.64
C ASP A 33 -4.16 19.84 18.13
N ARG A 34 -4.83 18.76 17.73
CA ARG A 34 -5.06 18.46 16.32
C ARG A 34 -5.85 19.57 15.63
N SER A 35 -5.56 19.79 14.35
CA SER A 35 -6.11 20.87 13.56
C SER A 35 -6.20 20.45 12.10
N ASP A 36 -7.36 20.69 11.50
CA ASP A 36 -7.61 20.40 10.08
C ASP A 36 -6.57 21.08 9.17
N LEU A 37 -6.07 22.26 9.56
CA LEU A 37 -5.02 22.96 8.81
C LEU A 37 -3.68 22.21 8.85
N LEU A 38 -3.34 21.63 9.99
CA LEU A 38 -2.11 20.84 10.14
C LEU A 38 -2.20 19.51 9.40
N ASP A 39 -3.37 18.89 9.35
CA ASP A 39 -3.60 17.69 8.53
C ASP A 39 -3.22 17.95 7.06
N ILE A 40 -3.74 19.03 6.48
CA ILE A 40 -3.40 19.45 5.11
C ILE A 40 -1.91 19.80 4.99
N TRP A 41 -1.35 20.51 5.96
CA TRP A 41 0.06 20.91 5.95
C TRP A 41 0.98 19.69 5.96
N PHE A 42 0.72 18.67 6.79
CA PHE A 42 1.51 17.45 6.82
C PHE A 42 1.43 16.69 5.50
N CYS A 43 0.23 16.53 4.93
CA CYS A 43 0.08 15.90 3.60
C CYS A 43 0.85 16.66 2.50
N LYS A 44 0.88 17.99 2.56
CA LYS A 44 1.60 18.81 1.57
C LYS A 44 3.12 18.78 1.74
N ASN A 45 3.62 18.66 2.96
CA ASN A 45 5.05 18.88 3.27
C ASN A 45 5.83 17.61 3.61
N CYS A 46 5.21 16.42 3.57
CA CYS A 46 5.93 15.17 3.75
C CYS A 46 6.81 14.83 2.54
N GLU A 47 7.82 13.97 2.75
CA GLU A 47 8.62 13.38 1.65
C GLU A 47 7.81 12.33 0.89
N PHE A 48 7.06 11.50 1.62
CA PHE A 48 6.10 10.54 1.09
C PHE A 48 5.00 10.28 2.13
N PHE A 49 3.92 9.62 1.72
CA PHE A 49 2.78 9.32 2.59
C PHE A 49 2.55 7.80 2.66
N ILE A 50 2.23 7.28 3.84
CA ILE A 50 1.87 5.86 4.03
C ILE A 50 0.38 5.79 4.31
N SER A 51 -0.36 4.98 3.56
CA SER A 51 -1.80 4.81 3.72
C SER A 51 -2.23 3.37 3.51
N THR A 52 -3.47 3.07 3.90
CA THR A 52 -4.18 1.84 3.54
C THR A 52 -5.36 2.11 2.60
N GLY A 53 -5.44 3.31 2.00
CA GLY A 53 -6.51 3.72 1.08
C GLY A 53 -7.76 4.29 1.78
N THR A 54 -7.58 5.19 2.74
CA THR A 54 -8.66 5.69 3.63
C THR A 54 -9.05 7.15 3.39
N GLY A 55 -8.66 7.73 2.25
CA GLY A 55 -9.20 8.99 1.73
C GLY A 55 -8.34 10.21 2.00
N ILE A 56 -7.73 10.36 3.20
CA ILE A 56 -6.82 11.49 3.46
C ILE A 56 -5.57 11.46 2.56
N ASP A 57 -5.19 10.26 2.11
CA ASP A 57 -4.20 10.07 1.04
C ASP A 57 -4.51 10.90 -0.21
N SER A 58 -5.78 11.18 -0.51
CA SER A 58 -6.18 12.03 -1.64
C SER A 58 -5.64 13.46 -1.55
N VAL A 59 -5.47 13.99 -0.33
CA VAL A 59 -4.83 15.30 -0.13
C VAL A 59 -3.34 15.22 -0.47
N ALA A 60 -2.64 14.17 -0.03
CA ALA A 60 -1.24 13.96 -0.36
C ALA A 60 -1.04 13.76 -1.87
N MET A 61 -1.93 13.00 -2.52
CA MET A 61 -1.96 12.81 -3.97
C MET A 61 -2.18 14.12 -4.73
N MET A 62 -3.07 15.00 -4.26
CA MET A 62 -3.29 16.33 -4.85
C MET A 62 -2.01 17.18 -4.84
N PHE A 63 -1.16 17.04 -3.81
CA PHE A 63 0.16 17.68 -3.74
C PHE A 63 1.27 16.87 -4.42
N LYS A 64 0.92 15.84 -5.21
CA LYS A 64 1.83 14.97 -5.96
C LYS A 64 2.89 14.28 -5.10
N LYS A 65 2.51 13.92 -3.87
CA LYS A 65 3.37 13.10 -3.00
C LYS A 65 3.34 11.65 -3.45
N GLN A 66 4.50 10.99 -3.41
CA GLN A 66 4.59 9.54 -3.54
C GLN A 66 3.83 8.89 -2.38
N ILE A 67 3.06 7.85 -2.70
CA ILE A 67 2.25 7.13 -1.71
C ILE A 67 2.72 5.69 -1.62
N LEU A 68 2.93 5.21 -0.39
CA LEU A 68 3.10 3.80 -0.09
C LEU A 68 1.77 3.27 0.46
N PHE A 69 1.08 2.46 -0.32
CA PHE A 69 -0.11 1.75 0.11
C PHE A 69 0.28 0.42 0.74
N LEU A 70 -0.01 0.25 2.03
CA LEU A 70 0.21 -1.01 2.75
C LEU A 70 -1.13 -1.63 3.09
N ASN A 71 -1.18 -2.96 3.16
CA ASN A 71 -2.40 -3.68 3.52
C ASN A 71 -3.59 -3.28 2.63
N TYR A 72 -3.32 -3.00 1.36
CA TYR A 72 -4.35 -2.54 0.42
C TYR A 72 -5.25 -3.72 0.01
N THR A 73 -6.56 -3.52 0.03
CA THR A 73 -7.52 -4.50 -0.48
C THR A 73 -8.84 -3.81 -0.84
N PRO A 74 -9.51 -4.19 -1.95
CA PRO A 74 -9.07 -5.17 -2.94
C PRO A 74 -8.04 -4.60 -3.92
N ILE A 75 -7.12 -5.46 -4.40
CA ILE A 75 -6.05 -5.03 -5.33
C ILE A 75 -6.58 -4.57 -6.70
N LEU A 76 -7.76 -5.07 -7.11
CA LEU A 76 -8.41 -4.70 -8.37
C LEU A 76 -8.67 -3.19 -8.51
N ILE A 77 -8.80 -2.46 -7.40
CA ILE A 77 -9.09 -1.02 -7.41
C ILE A 77 -7.91 -0.16 -6.95
N LEU A 78 -6.68 -0.71 -6.99
CA LEU A 78 -5.50 0.05 -6.65
C LEU A 78 -5.39 1.32 -7.50
N LEU A 79 -4.76 2.35 -6.95
CA LEU A 79 -4.65 3.64 -7.63
C LEU A 79 -3.53 3.61 -8.67
N SER A 80 -3.85 3.19 -9.89
CA SER A 80 -2.88 3.01 -10.99
C SER A 80 -2.39 4.32 -11.60
N TRP A 81 -3.09 5.43 -11.35
CA TRP A 81 -2.87 6.73 -11.97
C TRP A 81 -1.97 7.66 -11.13
N VAL A 82 -1.32 7.13 -10.08
CA VAL A 82 -0.38 7.87 -9.23
C VAL A 82 0.95 7.16 -9.10
N ASP A 83 2.02 7.93 -8.86
CA ASP A 83 3.34 7.43 -8.49
C ASP A 83 3.27 6.81 -7.08
N ALA A 84 3.00 5.51 -7.03
CA ALA A 84 2.76 4.79 -5.79
C ALA A 84 3.31 3.37 -5.83
N ILE A 85 3.72 2.89 -4.65
CA ILE A 85 4.03 1.49 -4.39
C ILE A 85 2.86 0.91 -3.61
N THR A 86 2.26 -0.16 -4.11
CA THR A 86 1.15 -0.84 -3.43
C THR A 86 1.59 -2.22 -2.95
N VAL A 87 1.29 -2.54 -1.70
CA VAL A 87 1.49 -3.86 -1.11
C VAL A 87 0.15 -4.35 -0.55
N PRO A 88 -0.44 -5.41 -1.13
CA PRO A 88 -1.78 -5.84 -0.76
C PRO A 88 -1.78 -6.56 0.58
N LYS A 89 -2.98 -6.75 1.15
CA LYS A 89 -3.17 -7.80 2.17
C LYS A 89 -2.94 -9.17 1.53
N ARG A 90 -2.58 -10.16 2.35
CA ARG A 90 -2.47 -11.56 1.90
C ARG A 90 -3.82 -12.24 2.03
N LEU A 91 -4.23 -12.94 0.99
CA LEU A 91 -5.50 -13.69 0.98
C LEU A 91 -5.21 -15.17 0.91
N PHE A 92 -5.93 -15.96 1.71
CA PHE A 92 -5.80 -17.41 1.74
C PHE A 92 -7.17 -18.08 1.62
N TRP A 93 -7.24 -19.16 0.84
CA TRP A 93 -8.38 -20.07 0.87
C TRP A 93 -8.46 -20.73 2.25
N GLY A 94 -9.65 -21.20 2.64
CA GLY A 94 -9.86 -21.89 3.92
C GLY A 94 -9.03 -23.16 4.13
N ASN A 95 -8.42 -23.71 3.06
CA ASN A 95 -7.47 -24.82 3.12
C ASN A 95 -6.02 -24.38 3.39
N GLY A 96 -5.76 -23.08 3.54
CA GLY A 96 -4.45 -22.50 3.81
C GLY A 96 -3.61 -22.18 2.56
N LEU A 97 -4.11 -22.45 1.35
CA LEU A 97 -3.43 -22.04 0.12
C LEU A 97 -3.60 -20.52 -0.08
N GLU A 98 -2.49 -19.84 -0.35
CA GLU A 98 -2.51 -18.42 -0.68
C GLU A 98 -3.09 -18.19 -2.08
N LEU A 99 -3.91 -17.15 -2.22
CA LEU A 99 -4.51 -16.80 -3.50
C LEU A 99 -3.45 -16.21 -4.44
N SER A 100 -3.48 -16.61 -5.70
CA SER A 100 -2.75 -15.91 -6.77
C SER A 100 -3.36 -14.54 -7.05
N LEU A 101 -2.67 -13.73 -7.85
CA LEU A 101 -3.14 -12.42 -8.29
C LEU A 101 -4.48 -12.54 -9.04
N THR A 102 -4.62 -13.49 -9.95
CA THR A 102 -5.89 -13.71 -10.67
C THR A 102 -7.02 -14.02 -9.69
N GLU A 103 -6.78 -14.87 -8.69
CA GLU A 103 -7.77 -15.16 -7.66
C GLU A 103 -8.09 -13.95 -6.78
N HIS A 104 -7.12 -13.07 -6.50
CA HIS A 104 -7.38 -11.78 -5.83
C HIS A 104 -8.31 -10.89 -6.68
N LEU A 105 -8.12 -10.86 -8.00
CA LEU A 105 -8.93 -10.05 -8.91
C LEU A 105 -10.36 -10.60 -9.03
N ASP A 106 -10.51 -11.92 -9.10
CA ASP A 106 -11.82 -12.60 -9.11
C ASP A 106 -12.58 -12.46 -7.78
N ASN A 107 -11.87 -12.18 -6.68
CA ASN A 107 -12.42 -12.03 -5.33
C ASN A 107 -12.23 -10.62 -4.76
N ALA A 108 -12.35 -9.60 -5.62
CA ALA A 108 -12.20 -8.21 -5.24
C ALA A 108 -13.45 -7.65 -4.54
N TYR A 109 -13.53 -7.80 -3.21
CA TYR A 109 -14.63 -7.27 -2.41
C TYR A 109 -14.24 -6.01 -1.62
N THR A 110 -15.19 -5.10 -1.44
CA THR A 110 -15.02 -3.89 -0.62
C THR A 110 -15.54 -4.06 0.81
N ASP A 111 -16.30 -5.12 1.08
CA ASP A 111 -16.73 -5.50 2.42
C ASP A 111 -16.04 -6.79 2.87
N SER A 112 -15.49 -6.75 4.09
CA SER A 112 -14.87 -7.90 4.77
C SER A 112 -15.79 -9.10 4.94
N ILE A 113 -17.11 -8.89 5.04
CA ILE A 113 -18.10 -9.98 5.18
C ILE A 113 -18.09 -10.86 3.93
N GLN A 114 -17.91 -10.27 2.75
CA GLN A 114 -17.92 -11.03 1.49
C GLN A 114 -16.73 -11.99 1.36
N PHE A 115 -15.54 -11.59 1.83
CA PHE A 115 -14.40 -12.50 1.91
C PHE A 115 -14.71 -13.69 2.83
N LYS A 116 -15.30 -13.44 4.00
CA LYS A 116 -15.69 -14.47 4.95
C LYS A 116 -16.72 -15.44 4.36
N ASP A 117 -17.74 -14.93 3.69
CA ASP A 117 -18.79 -15.74 3.05
C ASP A 117 -18.24 -16.63 1.93
N LYS A 118 -17.12 -16.23 1.31
CA LYS A 118 -16.37 -17.01 0.32
C LYS A 118 -15.33 -17.94 0.93
N GLY A 119 -15.20 -17.98 2.26
CA GLY A 119 -14.19 -18.78 2.95
C GLY A 119 -12.76 -18.30 2.70
N ILE A 120 -12.58 -17.01 2.38
CA ILE A 120 -11.28 -16.37 2.19
C ILE A 120 -10.85 -15.73 3.52
N VAL A 121 -9.66 -16.08 3.96
CA VAL A 121 -9.00 -15.51 5.12
C VAL A 121 -8.14 -14.33 4.67
N VAL A 122 -8.41 -13.16 5.22
CA VAL A 122 -7.67 -11.92 4.96
C VAL A 122 -6.62 -11.72 6.06
N VAL A 123 -5.36 -11.61 5.69
CA VAL A 123 -4.23 -11.50 6.63
C VAL A 123 -3.45 -10.22 6.37
N ASP A 124 -3.17 -9.49 7.45
CA ASP A 124 -2.33 -8.29 7.41
C ASP A 124 -0.87 -8.64 7.15
N LEU A 125 -0.16 -7.75 6.47
CA LEU A 125 1.28 -7.82 6.30
C LEU A 125 1.99 -7.88 7.65
N SER A 126 3.00 -8.73 7.73
CA SER A 126 3.89 -8.81 8.87
C SER A 126 4.71 -7.53 9.03
N SER A 127 5.30 -7.33 10.22
CA SER A 127 6.19 -6.20 10.46
C SER A 127 7.41 -6.17 9.52
N ASP A 128 7.90 -7.34 9.11
CA ASP A 128 9.05 -7.44 8.20
C ASP A 128 8.68 -7.12 6.76
N GLU A 129 7.48 -7.51 6.31
CA GLU A 129 6.94 -7.09 5.01
C GLU A 129 6.72 -5.57 4.97
N ILE A 130 6.12 -5.01 6.02
CA ILE A 130 5.94 -3.55 6.14
C ILE A 130 7.29 -2.83 6.13
N LYS A 131 8.27 -3.32 6.88
CA LYS A 131 9.63 -2.75 6.92
C LYS A 131 10.31 -2.80 5.55
N SER A 132 10.16 -3.91 4.82
CA SER A 132 10.72 -4.07 3.48
C SER A 132 10.10 -3.08 2.50
N ALA A 133 8.76 -2.96 2.52
CA ALA A 133 8.03 -2.02 1.68
C ALA A 133 8.38 -0.55 1.97
N VAL A 134 8.56 -0.18 3.25
CA VAL A 134 9.02 1.17 3.62
C VAL A 134 10.45 1.43 3.12
N SER A 135 11.33 0.43 3.21
CA SER A 135 12.70 0.54 2.69
C SER A 135 12.69 0.70 1.16
N GLU A 136 11.81 -0.01 0.47
CA GLU A 136 11.60 0.09 -0.97
C GLU A 136 11.13 1.49 -1.38
N MET A 137 10.17 2.07 -0.66
CA MET A 137 9.74 3.46 -0.90
C MET A 137 10.89 4.46 -0.72
N ILE A 138 11.72 4.29 0.32
CA ILE A 138 12.88 5.17 0.54
C ILE A 138 13.91 5.02 -0.60
N ASN A 139 14.13 3.81 -1.10
CA ASN A 139 14.99 3.58 -2.25
C ASN A 139 14.42 4.25 -3.53
N HIS A 140 13.10 4.16 -3.74
CA HIS A 140 12.40 4.82 -4.85
C HIS A 140 12.58 6.34 -4.80
N LEU A 141 12.39 6.97 -3.63
CA LEU A 141 12.62 8.41 -3.44
C LEU A 141 14.06 8.83 -3.72
N ASN A 142 15.02 7.96 -3.42
CA ASN A 142 16.44 8.18 -3.70
C ASN A 142 16.85 7.81 -5.13
N ASN A 143 15.88 7.48 -6.00
CA ASN A 143 16.10 7.06 -7.39
C ASN A 143 17.07 5.86 -7.52
N VAL A 144 17.04 4.95 -6.54
CA VAL A 144 17.76 3.68 -6.65
C VAL A 144 17.07 2.85 -7.74
N PRO A 145 17.79 2.43 -8.79
CA PRO A 145 17.18 1.70 -9.89
C PRO A 145 16.73 0.31 -9.45
N LEU A 146 15.58 -0.12 -9.99
CA LEU A 146 15.12 -1.50 -9.86
C LEU A 146 16.06 -2.46 -10.60
N THR A 147 16.17 -3.67 -10.08
CA THR A 147 16.84 -4.77 -10.76
C THR A 147 16.00 -5.30 -11.93
N ASN A 148 16.63 -6.03 -12.85
CA ASN A 148 15.92 -6.65 -13.98
C ASN A 148 14.81 -7.62 -13.53
N GLU A 149 15.01 -8.34 -12.41
CA GLU A 149 14.02 -9.24 -11.85
C GLU A 149 12.80 -8.48 -11.32
N GLU A 150 13.02 -7.37 -10.60
CA GLU A 150 11.94 -6.53 -10.07
C GLU A 150 11.11 -5.88 -11.18
N ILE A 151 11.78 -5.40 -12.24
CA ILE A 151 11.13 -4.88 -13.45
C ILE A 151 10.30 -5.99 -14.12
N SER A 152 10.89 -7.19 -14.30
CA SER A 152 10.18 -8.32 -14.92
C SER A 152 8.95 -8.75 -14.12
N ASN A 153 9.04 -8.78 -12.79
CA ASN A 153 7.94 -9.14 -11.92
C ASN A 153 6.81 -8.09 -11.95
N ASN A 154 7.16 -6.80 -11.97
CA ASN A 154 6.17 -5.73 -12.08
C ASN A 154 5.51 -5.68 -13.47
N ASN A 155 6.24 -5.97 -14.55
CA ASN A 155 5.64 -6.11 -15.87
C ASN A 155 4.63 -7.27 -15.89
N LYS A 156 5.02 -8.44 -15.36
CA LYS A 156 4.13 -9.60 -15.26
C LYS A 156 2.90 -9.32 -14.41
N PHE A 157 3.06 -8.60 -13.29
CA PHE A 157 1.93 -8.12 -12.48
C PHE A 157 0.93 -7.33 -13.33
N TRP A 158 1.43 -6.34 -14.08
CA TRP A 158 0.58 -5.50 -14.92
C TRP A 158 -0.04 -6.24 -16.11
N GLU A 159 0.68 -7.19 -16.72
CA GLU A 159 0.13 -8.07 -17.77
C GLU A 159 -1.08 -8.87 -17.26
N ILE A 160 -1.01 -9.42 -16.04
CA ILE A 160 -2.12 -10.14 -15.41
C ILE A 160 -3.28 -9.18 -15.11
N MET A 161 -2.98 -7.98 -14.58
CA MET A 161 -4.00 -6.94 -14.35
C MET A 161 -4.72 -6.57 -15.65
N GLU A 162 -3.98 -6.29 -16.73
CA GLU A 162 -4.49 -5.90 -18.05
C GLU A 162 -5.34 -6.99 -18.71
N ALA A 163 -4.99 -8.26 -18.51
CA ALA A 163 -5.74 -9.39 -19.04
C ALA A 163 -7.08 -9.62 -18.32
N HIS A 164 -7.28 -9.09 -17.11
CA HIS A 164 -8.50 -9.28 -16.35
C HIS A 164 -9.66 -8.44 -16.90
N ASN A 165 -10.85 -9.04 -17.02
CA ASN A 165 -12.03 -8.43 -17.65
C ASN A 165 -12.50 -7.10 -17.01
N SER A 166 -12.12 -6.83 -15.75
CA SER A 166 -12.47 -5.58 -15.07
C SER A 166 -11.40 -4.49 -15.17
N TYR A 167 -10.28 -4.71 -15.85
CA TYR A 167 -9.18 -3.74 -15.95
C TYR A 167 -9.64 -2.36 -16.46
N GLY A 168 -10.31 -2.32 -17.61
CA GLY A 168 -10.80 -1.08 -18.22
C GLY A 168 -11.90 -0.36 -17.44
N LYS A 169 -12.35 -0.89 -16.30
CA LYS A 169 -13.25 -0.17 -15.38
C LYS A 169 -12.49 0.73 -14.41
N PHE A 170 -11.23 0.40 -14.12
CA PHE A 170 -10.46 1.03 -13.04
C PHE A 170 -9.13 1.63 -13.51
N HIS A 171 -8.59 1.17 -14.63
CA HIS A 171 -7.17 1.40 -14.99
C HIS A 171 -6.96 1.99 -16.39
N ASP A 172 -7.94 2.70 -16.95
CA ASP A 172 -7.81 3.35 -18.26
C ASP A 172 -6.59 4.29 -18.38
N VAL A 173 -6.18 4.87 -17.25
CA VAL A 173 -4.96 5.66 -17.13
C VAL A 173 -4.05 5.01 -16.09
N ARG A 174 -2.79 4.80 -16.50
CA ARG A 174 -1.73 4.27 -15.62
C ARG A 174 -0.50 5.18 -15.64
N ASP A 175 -0.04 5.56 -14.46
CA ASP A 175 1.31 6.12 -14.29
C ASP A 175 2.33 4.97 -14.42
N PRO A 176 3.35 5.07 -15.29
CA PRO A 176 4.34 4.00 -15.45
C PRO A 176 5.16 3.72 -14.19
N ARG A 177 5.10 4.59 -13.17
CA ARG A 177 5.75 4.40 -11.87
C ARG A 177 4.84 3.75 -10.84
N ALA A 178 3.54 3.56 -11.14
CA ALA A 178 2.65 2.79 -10.30
C ALA A 178 3.09 1.32 -10.31
N MET A 179 3.51 0.79 -9.16
CA MET A 179 4.07 -0.55 -9.06
C MET A 179 3.54 -1.32 -7.86
N LEU A 180 3.60 -2.65 -7.95
CA LEU A 180 3.44 -3.50 -6.79
C LEU A 180 4.79 -3.64 -6.09
N GLY A 181 4.78 -3.73 -4.75
CA GLY A 181 5.99 -3.88 -3.95
C GLY A 181 6.87 -5.03 -4.45
N SER A 182 8.07 -4.69 -4.88
CA SER A 182 9.10 -5.58 -5.42
C SER A 182 9.53 -6.62 -4.38
N SER A 183 9.68 -6.19 -3.13
CA SER A 183 9.97 -7.08 -1.99
C SER A 183 8.84 -8.09 -1.74
N PHE A 184 7.58 -7.68 -1.91
CA PHE A 184 6.43 -8.57 -1.80
C PHE A 184 6.40 -9.60 -2.94
N LEU A 185 6.60 -9.15 -4.18
CA LEU A 185 6.63 -10.05 -5.35
C LEU A 185 7.79 -11.07 -5.26
N GLY A 186 8.97 -10.64 -4.84
CA GLY A 186 10.14 -11.52 -4.69
C GLY A 186 9.96 -12.61 -3.61
N ASN A 187 9.27 -12.27 -2.52
CA ASN A 187 9.01 -13.20 -1.41
C ASN A 187 7.81 -14.13 -1.68
N ASN A 188 6.88 -13.73 -2.54
CA ASN A 188 5.65 -14.48 -2.83
C ASN A 188 5.62 -14.94 -4.30
N LYS A 189 6.51 -15.86 -4.68
CA LYS A 189 6.71 -16.27 -6.09
C LYS A 189 5.47 -16.85 -6.76
N ASN A 190 4.59 -17.49 -5.99
CA ASN A 190 3.33 -18.04 -6.50
C ASN A 190 2.22 -16.98 -6.64
N PHE A 191 2.44 -15.74 -6.18
CA PHE A 191 1.44 -14.69 -6.31
C PHE A 191 1.17 -14.34 -7.78
N LEU A 192 2.19 -14.41 -8.64
CA LEU A 192 2.05 -14.14 -10.08
C LEU A 192 1.82 -15.41 -10.93
N SER A 193 1.52 -16.56 -10.31
CA SER A 193 1.30 -17.82 -11.05
C SER A 193 -0.05 -17.87 -11.72
#